data_AF-A0A6L9IMQ9-F1
#
_entry.id   AF-A0A6L9IMQ9-F1
#
_cell.length_a   1.000
_cell.length_b   1.000
_cell.length_c   1.000
_cell.angle_alpha   90.00
_cell.angle_beta   90.00
_cell.angle_gamma   90.00
#
_symmetry.space_group_name_H-M   'P 1'
#
loop_
_entity.id
_entity.type
_entity.pdbx_description
1 polymer ?
#
loop_
_entity_poly.entity_id
_entity_poly.type
_entity_poly.pdbx_seq_one_letter_code
_entity_poly.pdbx_strand_id
1 'polypeptide(L)'
;MDAEMAAKANTGMDADAETAQALRAKRDAKTKPHLEQYAPVWLIDEKIIAEDEAVQFNAVFQHNQYGWVNRRYRFDGFNNVLYHKGQKQLREDDVLDLITQEPYIDTTAADIPNAYGG
;
A
#
# COMPACT_ATOMS: atom_id res chain seq x y z
N MET A 1 -47.93 -2.10 16.96
CA MET A 1 -47.70 -1.30 15.76
C MET A 1 -46.91 -0.08 16.20
N ASP A 2 -45.64 0.16 15.93
CA ASP A 2 -44.57 -0.50 15.20
C ASP A 2 -43.30 0.22 15.68
N ALA A 3 -42.43 -0.45 16.43
CA ALA A 3 -41.18 0.14 16.93
C ALA A 3 -39.96 -0.78 16.68
N GLU A 4 -40.12 -1.77 15.79
CA GLU A 4 -39.14 -2.84 15.55
C GLU A 4 -38.68 -2.88 14.08
N MET A 5 -38.47 -1.71 13.45
CA MET A 5 -38.00 -1.66 12.05
C MET A 5 -36.87 -0.67 11.74
N ALA A 6 -36.29 0.02 12.74
CA ALA A 6 -35.25 1.03 12.46
C ALA A 6 -33.79 0.61 12.76
N ALA A 7 -33.53 -0.57 13.33
CA ALA A 7 -32.19 -0.92 13.84
C ALA A 7 -31.30 -1.75 12.90
N LYS A 8 -31.76 -2.17 11.71
CA LYS A 8 -31.01 -3.09 10.83
C LYS A 8 -30.20 -2.42 9.71
N ALA A 9 -30.22 -1.10 9.59
CA ALA A 9 -29.56 -0.41 8.48
C ALA A 9 -28.09 -0.05 8.75
N ASN A 10 -27.65 0.03 10.01
CA ASN A 10 -26.32 0.55 10.34
C ASN A 10 -25.24 -0.52 10.55
N THR A 11 -25.61 -1.81 10.64
CA THR A 11 -24.66 -2.89 10.99
C THR A 11 -23.86 -3.42 9.80
N GLY A 12 -24.33 -3.20 8.56
CA GLY A 12 -23.63 -3.70 7.36
C GLY A 12 -22.40 -2.88 6.98
N MET A 13 -22.44 -1.56 7.21
CA MET A 13 -21.38 -0.65 6.74
C MET A 13 -20.10 -0.73 7.59
N ASP A 14 -20.22 -1.10 8.86
CA ASP A 14 -19.09 -1.25 9.78
C ASP A 14 -18.34 -2.58 9.57
N ALA A 15 -19.06 -3.68 9.30
CA ALA A 15 -18.46 -5.00 9.10
C ALA A 15 -17.59 -5.07 7.83
N ASP A 16 -18.02 -4.40 6.75
CA ASP A 16 -17.25 -4.33 5.50
C ASP A 16 -15.97 -3.49 5.66
N ALA A 17 -16.03 -2.43 6.47
CA ALA A 17 -14.89 -1.57 6.78
C ALA A 17 -13.84 -2.30 7.65
N GLU A 18 -14.28 -3.05 8.67
CA GLU A 18 -13.39 -3.89 9.48
C GLU A 18 -12.70 -4.97 8.64
N THR A 19 -13.43 -5.61 7.72
CA THR A 19 -12.88 -6.62 6.82
C THR A 19 -11.84 -6.03 5.86
N ALA A 20 -12.14 -4.85 5.29
CA ALA A 20 -11.21 -4.11 4.44
C ALA A 20 -9.93 -3.69 5.19
N GLN A 21 -10.07 -3.23 6.43
CA GLN A 21 -8.94 -2.82 7.26
C GLN A 21 -8.06 -4.01 7.66
N ALA A 22 -8.67 -5.14 8.02
CA ALA A 22 -7.94 -6.38 8.31
C ALA A 22 -7.15 -6.86 7.08
N LEU A 23 -7.73 -6.76 5.89
CA LEU A 23 -7.07 -7.15 4.65
C LEU A 23 -5.88 -6.23 4.30
N ARG A 24 -6.02 -4.91 4.51
CA ARG A 24 -4.91 -3.96 4.38
C ARG A 24 -3.80 -4.27 5.37
N ALA A 25 -4.12 -4.58 6.63
CA ALA A 25 -3.12 -4.94 7.63
C ALA A 25 -2.32 -6.20 7.22
N LYS A 26 -3.00 -7.23 6.70
CA LYS A 26 -2.35 -8.43 6.16
C LYS A 26 -1.43 -8.10 4.98
N ARG A 27 -1.92 -7.29 4.04
CA ARG A 27 -1.11 -6.81 2.91
C ARG A 27 0.14 -6.10 3.41
N ASP A 28 -0.01 -5.17 4.35
CA ASP A 28 1.09 -4.34 4.84
C ASP A 28 2.17 -5.19 5.51
N ALA A 29 1.77 -6.14 6.35
CA ALA A 29 2.69 -7.08 7.01
C ALA A 29 3.53 -7.89 6.00
N LYS A 30 2.98 -8.17 4.81
CA LYS A 30 3.70 -8.90 3.75
C LYS A 30 4.50 -7.98 2.83
N THR A 31 3.94 -6.81 2.53
CA THR A 31 4.41 -5.91 1.48
C THR A 31 5.50 -4.98 1.97
N LYS A 32 5.40 -4.45 3.19
CA LYS A 32 6.41 -3.54 3.78
C LYS A 32 7.82 -4.13 3.76
N PRO A 33 8.09 -5.31 4.35
CA PRO A 33 9.45 -5.86 4.35
C PRO A 33 9.98 -6.19 2.95
N HIS A 34 9.10 -6.46 1.99
CA HIS A 34 9.51 -6.68 0.59
C HIS A 34 9.91 -5.38 -0.11
N LEU A 35 9.18 -4.29 0.15
CA LEU A 35 9.34 -3.00 -0.52
C LEU A 35 10.33 -2.05 0.20
N GLU A 36 10.68 -2.30 1.45
CA GLU A 36 11.65 -1.52 2.23
C GLU A 36 12.99 -1.32 1.51
N GLN A 37 13.46 -2.32 0.78
CA GLN A 37 14.70 -2.22 -0.02
C GLN A 37 14.65 -1.16 -1.14
N TYR A 38 13.44 -0.69 -1.47
CA TYR A 38 13.19 0.33 -2.48
C TYR A 38 12.73 1.65 -1.90
N ALA A 39 12.81 1.82 -0.57
CA ALA A 39 12.40 3.06 0.08
C ALA A 39 13.15 4.28 -0.49
N PRO A 40 12.46 5.42 -0.67
CA PRO A 40 11.05 5.67 -0.35
C PRO A 40 10.07 5.04 -1.37
N VAL A 41 8.91 4.58 -0.88
CA VAL A 41 7.86 3.94 -1.69
C VAL A 41 6.51 4.59 -1.48
N TRP A 42 5.78 4.86 -2.56
CA TRP A 42 4.40 5.36 -2.53
C TRP A 42 3.44 4.29 -3.04
N LEU A 43 2.28 4.15 -2.39
CA LEU A 43 1.20 3.31 -2.88
C LEU A 43 0.15 4.16 -3.59
N ILE A 44 -0.17 3.78 -4.82
CA ILE A 44 -1.23 4.39 -5.62
C ILE A 44 -2.18 3.31 -6.16
N ASP A 45 -3.33 3.73 -6.68
CA ASP A 45 -4.32 2.86 -7.32
C ASP A 45 -4.75 1.64 -6.46
N GLU A 46 -4.87 1.83 -5.15
CA GLU A 46 -5.33 0.78 -4.25
C GLU A 46 -6.80 0.41 -4.56
N LYS A 47 -7.02 -0.87 -4.83
CA LYS A 47 -8.34 -1.46 -5.05
C LYS A 47 -8.49 -2.73 -4.24
N ILE A 48 -9.49 -2.75 -3.37
CA ILE A 48 -9.90 -3.94 -2.64
C ILE A 48 -10.89 -4.74 -3.50
N ILE A 49 -10.63 -6.04 -3.62
CA ILE A 49 -11.48 -7.01 -4.30
C ILE A 49 -12.00 -7.95 -3.21
N ALA A 50 -13.10 -7.56 -2.57
CA ALA A 50 -13.66 -8.27 -1.42
C ALA A 50 -14.06 -9.72 -1.75
N GLU A 51 -14.59 -9.95 -2.95
CA GLU A 51 -14.98 -11.28 -3.46
C GLU A 51 -13.84 -12.30 -3.46
N ASP A 52 -12.61 -11.84 -3.73
CA ASP A 52 -11.41 -12.66 -3.81
C ASP A 52 -10.51 -12.53 -2.55
N GLU A 53 -10.96 -11.82 -1.51
CA GLU A 53 -10.11 -11.39 -0.38
C GLU A 53 -8.75 -10.84 -0.85
N ALA A 54 -8.74 -10.01 -1.89
CA ALA A 54 -7.51 -9.56 -2.53
C ALA A 54 -7.38 -8.03 -2.53
N VAL A 55 -6.13 -7.54 -2.49
CA VAL A 55 -5.82 -6.11 -2.65
C VAL A 55 -4.90 -5.95 -3.84
N GLN A 56 -5.34 -5.16 -4.82
CA GLN A 56 -4.50 -4.75 -5.92
C GLN A 56 -4.02 -3.32 -5.68
N PHE A 57 -2.75 -3.05 -5.95
CA PHE A 57 -2.19 -1.71 -5.79
C PHE A 57 -0.95 -1.55 -6.68
N ASN A 58 -0.55 -0.32 -6.87
CA ASN A 58 0.68 0.04 -7.55
C ASN A 58 1.66 0.63 -6.54
N ALA A 59 2.89 0.16 -6.54
CA ALA A 59 3.98 0.72 -5.76
C ALA A 59 4.88 1.53 -6.68
N VAL A 60 5.05 2.81 -6.37
CA VAL A 60 5.98 3.71 -7.07
C VAL A 60 7.20 3.93 -6.22
N PHE A 61 8.38 3.75 -6.80
CA PHE A 61 9.67 3.95 -6.14
C PHE A 61 10.77 4.21 -7.16
N GLN A 62 11.93 4.68 -6.69
CA GLN A 62 13.08 4.92 -7.54
C GLN A 62 13.99 3.68 -7.58
N HIS A 63 14.15 3.09 -8.76
CA HIS A 63 15.05 1.97 -9.01
C HIS A 63 16.42 2.47 -9.47
N ASN A 64 17.51 1.93 -8.92
CA ASN A 64 18.88 2.35 -9.22
C ASN A 64 19.26 2.30 -10.72
N GLN A 65 18.78 1.29 -11.46
CA GLN A 65 19.10 1.09 -12.88
C GLN A 65 18.06 1.66 -13.85
N TYR A 66 16.81 1.84 -13.41
CA TYR A 66 15.68 2.15 -14.29
C TYR A 66 15.00 3.48 -13.94
N GLY A 67 15.47 4.20 -12.93
CA GLY A 67 14.81 5.40 -12.45
C GLY A 67 13.45 5.08 -11.84
N TRP A 68 12.49 5.98 -11.98
CA TRP A 68 11.15 5.82 -11.42
C TRP A 68 10.39 4.66 -12.05
N VAL A 69 9.87 3.78 -11.22
CA VAL A 69 9.07 2.62 -11.66
C VAL A 69 7.74 2.59 -10.93
N ASN A 70 6.69 2.28 -11.68
CA ASN A 70 5.38 1.90 -11.17
C ASN A 70 5.24 0.39 -11.30
N ARG A 71 5.21 -0.31 -10.17
CA ARG A 71 5.09 -1.76 -10.11
C ARG A 71 3.73 -2.17 -9.58
N ARG A 72 3.00 -2.96 -10.37
CA ARG A 72 1.67 -3.47 -10.00
C ARG A 72 1.79 -4.75 -9.20
N TYR A 73 1.10 -4.76 -8.07
CA TYR A 73 1.01 -5.89 -7.16
C TYR A 73 -0.44 -6.34 -6.96
N ARG A 74 -0.62 -7.63 -6.71
CA ARG A 74 -1.87 -8.21 -6.19
C ARG A 74 -1.53 -9.03 -4.96
N PHE A 75 -1.99 -8.58 -3.81
CA PHE A 75 -1.99 -9.36 -2.58
C PHE A 75 -3.24 -10.23 -2.52
N ASP A 76 -3.07 -11.51 -2.28
CA ASP A 76 -4.11 -12.49 -2.01
C ASP A 76 -4.13 -12.75 -0.49
N GLY A 77 -5.21 -12.32 0.17
CA GLY A 77 -5.36 -12.41 1.62
C GLY A 77 -5.76 -13.79 2.14
N PHE A 78 -6.30 -14.64 1.27
CA PHE A 78 -6.63 -16.04 1.59
C PHE A 78 -5.35 -16.87 1.63
N ASN A 79 -4.50 -16.76 0.60
CA ASN A 79 -3.24 -17.49 0.51
C ASN A 79 -2.07 -16.75 1.21
N ASN A 80 -2.25 -15.49 1.59
CA ASN A 80 -1.20 -14.61 2.13
C ASN A 80 0.01 -14.47 1.19
N VAL A 81 -0.26 -14.32 -0.11
CA VAL A 81 0.75 -14.24 -1.18
C VAL A 81 0.72 -12.89 -1.86
N LEU A 82 1.91 -12.32 -2.11
CA LEU A 82 2.08 -11.10 -2.88
C LEU A 82 2.56 -11.45 -4.31
N TYR A 83 1.73 -11.17 -5.30
CA TYR A 83 2.04 -11.39 -6.71
C TYR A 83 2.50 -10.10 -7.38
N HIS A 84 3.63 -10.17 -8.09
CA HIS A 84 4.05 -9.14 -9.04
C HIS A 84 3.30 -9.36 -10.38
N LYS A 85 2.53 -8.36 -10.81
CA LYS A 85 1.72 -8.43 -12.05
C LYS A 85 2.33 -7.68 -13.23
N GLY A 86 3.42 -6.95 -13.01
CA GLY A 86 4.14 -6.21 -14.05
C GLY A 86 4.62 -4.85 -13.53
N GLN A 87 5.43 -4.19 -14.34
CA GLN A 87 5.94 -2.85 -14.05
C GLN A 87 5.97 -1.97 -15.30
N LYS A 88 5.93 -0.66 -15.09
CA LYS A 88 6.15 0.38 -16.10
C LYS A 88 7.17 1.37 -15.58
N GLN A 89 8.01 1.88 -16.46
CA GLN A 89 8.88 3.00 -16.14
C GLN A 89 8.06 4.30 -16.19
N LEU A 90 8.30 5.19 -15.23
CA LEU A 90 7.72 6.53 -15.18
C LEU A 90 8.78 7.56 -15.52
N ARG A 91 8.36 8.71 -16.05
CA ARG A 91 9.23 9.88 -16.17
C ARG A 91 9.22 10.64 -14.85
N GLU A 92 10.25 11.44 -14.63
CA GLU A 92 10.34 12.27 -13.41
C GLU A 92 9.17 13.24 -13.28
N ASP A 93 8.72 13.85 -14.37
CA ASP A 93 7.56 14.76 -14.37
C ASP A 93 6.27 14.06 -13.88
N ASP A 94 6.12 12.76 -14.14
CA ASP A 94 4.92 11.99 -13.79
C ASP A 94 4.85 11.67 -12.28
N VAL A 95 5.95 11.85 -11.53
CA VAL A 95 6.04 11.55 -10.09
C VAL A 95 6.15 12.80 -9.21
N LEU A 96 6.24 14.00 -9.79
CA LEU A 96 6.41 15.24 -9.03
C LEU A 96 5.27 15.46 -8.01
N ASP A 97 4.03 15.26 -8.44
CA ASP A 97 2.87 15.38 -7.54
C ASP A 97 2.85 14.27 -6.48
N LEU A 98 3.46 13.13 -6.78
CA LEU A 98 3.49 11.99 -5.87
C LEU A 98 4.51 12.18 -4.75
N ILE A 99 5.70 12.69 -5.06
CA ILE A 99 6.76 12.91 -4.06
C ILE A 99 6.41 13.99 -3.03
N THR A 100 5.43 14.86 -3.34
CA THR A 100 4.89 15.83 -2.37
C THR A 100 3.97 15.20 -1.34
N GLN A 101 3.49 13.99 -1.59
CA GLN A 101 2.65 13.23 -0.66
C GLN A 101 3.51 12.38 0.27
N GLU A 102 2.94 12.03 1.42
CA GLU A 102 3.61 11.17 2.39
C GLU A 102 3.86 9.78 1.79
N PRO A 103 5.10 9.28 1.81
CA PRO A 103 5.41 7.96 1.31
C PRO A 103 4.77 6.88 2.19
N TYR A 104 4.36 5.79 1.57
CA TYR A 104 3.87 4.61 2.28
C TYR A 104 4.98 3.91 3.09
N ILE A 105 6.20 3.91 2.55
CA ILE A 105 7.41 3.52 3.27
C ILE A 105 8.40 4.65 3.11
N ASP A 106 8.77 5.27 4.22
CA ASP A 106 9.79 6.31 4.21
C ASP A 106 11.19 5.70 4.14
N THR A 107 12.15 6.51 3.68
CA THR A 107 13.56 6.17 3.76
C THR A 107 13.91 6.11 5.24
N THR A 108 14.30 4.94 5.75
CA THR A 108 14.96 4.88 7.05
C THR A 108 16.28 5.63 6.90
N ALA A 109 16.29 6.91 7.26
CA ALA A 109 17.50 7.60 7.60
C ALA A 109 18.12 6.76 8.71
N ALA A 110 19.11 5.94 8.38
CA ALA A 110 20.06 5.53 9.38
C ALA A 110 20.64 6.85 9.90
N ASP A 111 20.17 7.29 11.07
CA ASP A 111 20.92 8.19 11.92
C ASP A 111 22.32 7.58 11.99
N ILE A 112 23.26 8.10 11.21
CA ILE A 112 24.68 7.88 11.47
C ILE A 112 24.97 8.86 12.60
N PRO A 113 25.04 8.42 13.87
CA PRO A 113 25.38 9.31 14.94
C PRO A 113 26.89 9.54 14.83
N ASN A 114 27.30 10.80 14.73
CA ASN A 114 28.70 11.24 14.82
C ASN A 114 29.66 10.75 13.72
N ALA A 115 29.74 11.52 12.64
CA ALA A 115 31.00 11.75 11.94
C ALA A 115 31.29 13.25 11.88
N TYR A 116 31.27 13.95 13.02
CA TYR A 116 31.86 15.29 13.11
C TYR A 116 32.32 15.62 14.54
N GLY A 117 33.59 15.99 14.65
CA GLY A 117 34.28 16.36 15.89
C GLY A 117 35.38 15.35 16.19
N GLY A 118 36.65 15.58 15.89
CA GLY A 118 37.40 16.78 15.55
C GLY A 118 38.86 16.48 15.90
#